data_AF-A0A1Y2XAQ9-F1
#
_entry.id   AF-A0A1Y2XAQ9-F1
#
_cell.length_a   1.000
_cell.length_b   1.000
_cell.length_c   1.000
_cell.angle_alpha   90.00
_cell.angle_beta   90.00
_cell.angle_gamma   90.00
#
_symmetry.space_group_name_H-M   'P 1'
#
loop_
_entity.id
_entity.type
_entity.pdbx_description
1 polymer ?
#
loop_
_entity_poly.entity_id
_entity_poly.type
_entity_poly.pdbx_seq_one_letter_code
_entity_poly.pdbx_strand_id
1 'polypeptide(L)'
;MCTETAYTLRCEHVVTRTLYCSDAPPPSRQSRKERRTCNRVIRNAVPWPPPPQFGTQATCPLANCPFEERGGYWNCCWCGKEWNDQGKFGSTILTMSQSFPWLLTLLLQVAVVV
;
A
#
# COMPACT_ATOMS: atom_id res chain seq x y z
N MET A 1 -15.21 24.12 -0.28
CA MET A 1 -14.30 23.75 0.83
C MET A 1 -13.16 22.91 0.28
N CYS A 2 -11.97 23.02 0.88
CA CYS A 2 -10.83 22.18 0.50
C CYS A 2 -11.03 20.75 1.03
N THR A 3 -10.49 19.76 0.34
CA THR A 3 -10.51 18.36 0.77
C THR A 3 -9.10 17.80 0.72
N GLU A 4 -8.67 17.17 1.79
CA GLU A 4 -7.38 16.50 1.93
C GLU A 4 -7.65 15.02 2.17
N THR A 5 -7.18 14.16 1.28
CA THR A 5 -7.36 12.72 1.39
C THR A 5 -6.00 12.04 1.51
N ALA A 6 -5.77 11.40 2.65
CA ALA A 6 -4.60 10.57 2.91
C ALA A 6 -4.88 9.14 2.45
N TYR A 7 -4.09 8.65 1.50
CA TYR A 7 -4.17 7.30 0.98
C TYR A 7 -3.03 6.47 1.56
N THR A 8 -3.37 5.39 2.25
CA THR A 8 -2.39 4.38 2.64
C THR A 8 -2.13 3.49 1.44
N LEU A 9 -0.88 3.38 1.03
CA LEU A 9 -0.47 2.56 -0.11
C LEU A 9 -0.21 1.11 0.32
N ARG A 10 -0.13 0.22 -0.67
CA ARG A 10 0.31 -1.17 -0.47
C ARG A 10 1.69 -1.27 0.20
N CYS A 11 2.55 -0.27 0.00
CA CYS A 11 3.87 -0.13 0.60
C CYS A 11 3.88 0.58 1.97
N GLU A 12 2.72 0.67 2.65
CA GLU A 12 2.48 1.37 3.95
C GLU A 12 2.82 2.87 4.00
N HIS A 13 3.41 3.42 2.94
CA HIS A 13 3.56 4.86 2.82
C HIS A 13 2.20 5.53 2.65
N VAL A 14 2.11 6.75 3.18
CA VAL A 14 0.91 7.58 3.07
C VAL A 14 1.15 8.65 2.01
N VAL A 15 0.23 8.75 1.05
CA VAL A 15 0.19 9.81 0.05
C VAL A 15 -1.02 10.69 0.29
N THR A 16 -0.77 11.99 0.45
CA THR A 16 -1.84 12.96 0.63
C THR A 16 -2.15 13.65 -0.69
N ARG A 17 -3.43 13.66 -1.09
CA ARG A 17 -3.92 14.47 -2.20
C ARG A 17 -4.83 15.56 -1.67
N THR A 18 -4.54 16.80 -2.05
CA THR A 18 -5.30 17.98 -1.64
C THR A 18 -6.03 18.59 -2.82
N LEU A 19 -7.36 18.64 -2.74
CA LEU A 19 -8.23 19.36 -3.65
C LEU A 19 -8.54 20.73 -3.04
N TYR A 20 -8.05 21.78 -3.71
CA TYR A 20 -8.26 23.16 -3.29
C TYR A 20 -9.58 23.69 -3.84
N CYS A 21 -10.34 24.44 -3.03
CA CYS A 21 -11.52 25.17 -3.51
C CYS A 21 -11.15 26.53 -4.12
N SER A 22 -12.13 27.21 -4.71
CA SER A 22 -12.01 28.57 -5.25
C SER A 22 -11.48 29.58 -4.23
N ASP A 23 -11.90 29.45 -2.97
CA ASP A 23 -11.53 30.37 -1.89
C ASP A 23 -10.13 30.11 -1.32
N ALA A 24 -9.43 29.07 -1.81
CA ALA A 24 -8.09 28.76 -1.34
C ALA A 24 -7.08 29.79 -1.87
N PRO A 25 -6.16 30.30 -1.02
CA PRO A 25 -5.17 31.27 -1.42
C PRO A 25 -4.43 30.86 -2.71
N PRO A 26 -4.12 31.82 -3.60
CA PRO A 26 -3.33 31.53 -4.78
C PRO A 26 -1.94 31.03 -4.36
N PRO A 27 -1.31 30.16 -5.17
CA PRO A 27 0.05 29.71 -4.89
C PRO A 27 0.99 30.91 -4.84
N SER A 28 1.60 31.17 -3.68
CA SER A 28 2.51 32.30 -3.51
C SER A 28 3.84 32.02 -4.21
N ARG A 29 4.29 32.95 -5.08
CA ARG A 29 5.54 32.81 -5.85
C ARG A 29 6.82 32.70 -5.01
N GLN A 30 6.77 33.10 -3.73
CA GLN A 30 7.93 33.19 -2.84
C GLN A 30 8.11 31.96 -1.94
N SER A 31 7.11 31.09 -1.87
CA SER A 31 7.11 29.93 -0.99
C SER A 31 7.22 28.68 -1.84
N ARG A 32 8.40 28.04 -1.82
CA ARG A 32 8.55 26.63 -2.24
C ARG A 32 7.75 25.67 -1.32
N LYS A 33 7.17 26.20 -0.23
CA LYS A 33 6.27 25.54 0.71
C LYS A 33 4.85 25.50 0.14
N GLU A 34 4.24 24.32 0.29
CA GLU A 34 2.92 23.92 -0.20
C GLU A 34 1.84 25.02 -0.13
N ARG A 35 1.00 25.07 -1.17
CA ARG A 35 -0.17 25.94 -1.24
C ARG A 35 -1.04 25.71 0.00
N ARG A 36 -1.47 26.79 0.65
CA ARG A 36 -2.32 26.69 1.85
C ARG A 36 -3.76 26.34 1.49
N THR A 37 -4.41 25.53 2.32
CA THR A 37 -5.87 25.30 2.28
C THR A 37 -6.62 26.46 2.91
N CYS A 38 -7.92 26.59 2.63
CA CYS A 38 -8.79 27.48 3.41
C CYS A 38 -8.97 26.95 4.85
N ASN A 39 -9.49 27.79 5.75
CA ASN A 39 -9.73 27.42 7.17
C ASN A 39 -10.65 26.20 7.34
N ARG A 40 -11.58 25.96 6.40
CA ARG A 40 -12.46 24.79 6.41
C ARG A 40 -11.94 23.74 5.43
N VAL A 41 -11.25 22.74 5.96
CA VAL A 41 -10.76 21.59 5.19
C VAL A 41 -11.39 20.29 5.71
N ILE A 42 -11.90 19.46 4.80
CA ILE A 42 -12.32 18.10 5.11
C ILE A 42 -11.09 17.20 5.00
N ARG A 43 -10.84 16.38 6.03
CA ARG A 43 -9.76 15.39 6.02
C ARG A 43 -10.32 13.98 5.99
N ASN A 44 -9.88 13.21 5.02
CA ASN A 44 -10.28 11.82 4.83
C ASN A 44 -9.05 10.92 4.89
N ALA A 45 -9.24 9.69 5.39
CA ALA A 45 -8.23 8.63 5.34
C ALA A 45 -8.79 7.44 4.57
N VAL A 46 -8.03 6.96 3.60
CA VAL A 46 -8.37 5.81 2.77
C VAL A 46 -7.35 4.71 3.06
N PRO A 47 -7.76 3.61 3.72
CA PRO A 47 -6.86 2.50 4.02
C PRO A 47 -6.52 1.72 2.75
N TRP A 48 -5.49 0.89 2.86
CA TRP A 48 -5.23 -0.17 1.88
C TRP A 48 -5.99 -1.45 2.30
N PRO A 49 -6.69 -2.15 1.40
CA PRO A 49 -6.95 -1.80 -0.01
C PRO A 49 -7.98 -0.65 -0.14
N PRO A 50 -7.84 0.22 -1.16
CA PRO A 50 -8.76 1.33 -1.36
C PRO A 50 -10.18 0.82 -1.68
N PRO A 51 -11.24 1.38 -1.07
CA PRO A 51 -12.61 1.08 -1.45
C PRO A 51 -12.87 1.39 -2.94
N PRO A 52 -13.79 0.67 -3.61
CA PRO A 52 -14.03 0.78 -5.05
C PRO A 52 -14.28 2.21 -5.56
N GLN A 53 -14.87 3.06 -4.72
CA GLN A 53 -15.16 4.46 -5.05
C GLN A 53 -13.92 5.36 -5.24
N PHE A 54 -12.72 4.93 -4.84
CA PHE A 54 -11.50 5.76 -4.86
C PHE A 54 -10.61 5.54 -6.10
N GLY A 55 -10.95 4.59 -6.98
CA GLY A 55 -10.29 4.41 -8.27
C GLY A 55 -8.82 4.00 -8.21
N THR A 56 -8.05 4.41 -9.22
CA THR A 56 -6.67 3.95 -9.46
C THR A 56 -5.65 4.48 -8.45
N GLN A 57 -4.77 3.59 -8.00
CA GLN A 57 -3.78 3.80 -6.94
C GLN A 57 -2.78 4.95 -7.24
N ALA A 58 -2.37 5.67 -6.19
CA ALA A 58 -1.27 6.61 -6.27
C ALA A 58 0.09 5.90 -6.16
N THR A 59 1.06 6.30 -6.97
CA THR A 59 2.44 5.81 -6.87
C THR A 59 3.08 6.29 -5.56
N CYS A 60 3.94 5.45 -4.98
CA CYS A 60 4.74 5.82 -3.81
C CYS A 60 5.62 7.05 -4.15
N PRO A 61 5.65 8.10 -3.31
CA PRO A 61 6.42 9.31 -3.56
C PRO A 61 7.91 9.12 -3.27
N LEU A 62 8.28 8.02 -2.58
CA LEU A 62 9.65 7.67 -2.30
C LEU A 62 10.31 7.10 -3.56
N ALA A 63 11.35 7.77 -4.07
CA ALA A 63 12.07 7.36 -5.28
C ALA A 63 12.63 5.93 -5.19
N ASN A 64 13.13 5.57 -4.01
CA ASN A 64 13.72 4.25 -3.71
C ASN A 64 12.87 3.54 -2.66
N CYS A 65 11.60 3.30 -2.97
CA CYS A 65 10.71 2.59 -2.07
C CYS A 65 11.17 1.11 -1.97
N PRO A 66 11.59 0.61 -0.78
CA PRO A 66 12.13 -0.74 -0.68
C PRO A 66 11.13 -1.84 -1.08
N PHE A 67 9.83 -1.55 -0.98
CA PHE A 67 8.76 -2.44 -1.43
C PHE A 67 8.70 -2.53 -2.96
N GLU A 68 8.78 -1.40 -3.64
CA GLU A 68 8.74 -1.34 -5.11
C GLU A 68 10.05 -1.89 -5.70
N GLU A 69 11.21 -1.57 -5.11
CA GLU A 69 12.52 -2.11 -5.51
C GLU A 69 12.58 -3.64 -5.42
N ARG A 70 11.81 -4.23 -4.49
CA ARG A 70 11.69 -5.68 -4.35
C ARG A 70 10.66 -6.29 -5.30
N GLY A 71 10.03 -5.52 -6.18
CA GLY A 71 9.03 -6.01 -7.13
C GLY A 71 7.63 -6.18 -6.51
N GLY A 72 7.30 -5.38 -5.48
CA GLY A 72 5.99 -5.43 -4.84
C GLY A 72 5.86 -6.52 -3.77
N TYR A 73 6.98 -6.88 -3.14
CA TYR A 73 7.03 -7.83 -2.05
C TYR A 73 7.52 -7.18 -0.75
N TRP A 74 7.01 -7.65 0.39
CA TRP A 74 7.49 -7.24 1.71
C TRP A 74 8.35 -8.28 2.40
N ASN A 75 9.15 -7.76 3.32
CA ASN A 75 9.73 -8.53 4.41
C ASN A 75 8.91 -8.26 5.67
N CYS A 76 8.44 -9.32 6.32
CA CYS A 76 7.71 -9.19 7.56
C CYS A 76 8.68 -8.98 8.73
N CYS A 77 8.71 -7.77 9.29
CA CYS A 77 9.55 -7.45 10.46
C CYS A 77 9.18 -8.25 11.73
N TRP A 78 8.03 -8.92 11.76
CA TRP A 78 7.58 -9.70 12.92
C TRP A 78 8.02 -11.17 12.86
N CYS A 79 7.86 -11.84 11.72
CA CYS A 79 8.18 -13.27 11.59
C CYS A 79 9.46 -13.54 10.79
N GLY A 80 10.11 -12.50 10.26
CA GLY A 80 11.36 -12.60 9.48
C GLY A 80 11.18 -13.18 8.07
N LYS A 81 9.95 -13.47 7.63
CA LYS A 81 9.70 -13.96 6.27
C LYS A 81 9.95 -12.86 5.25
N GLU A 82 10.73 -13.19 4.24
CA GLU A 82 10.94 -12.35 3.06
C GLU A 82 9.95 -12.72 1.95
N TRP A 83 9.82 -11.84 0.96
CA TRP A 83 9.05 -12.11 -0.26
C TRP A 83 7.55 -12.41 -0.06
N ASN A 84 6.88 -11.68 0.85
CA ASN A 84 5.42 -11.76 0.92
C ASN A 84 4.79 -10.77 -0.08
N ASP A 85 3.72 -11.18 -0.76
CA ASP A 85 2.92 -10.30 -1.63
C ASP A 85 1.64 -9.82 -0.93
N GLN A 86 1.26 -10.45 0.18
CA GLN A 86 0.15 -10.07 1.03
C GLN A 86 0.65 -9.11 2.12
N GLY A 87 0.04 -7.93 2.25
CA GLY A 87 0.47 -6.87 3.17
C GLY A 87 0.54 -7.29 4.65
N LYS A 88 0.96 -6.36 5.52
CA LYS A 88 1.21 -6.63 6.95
C LYS A 88 0.15 -7.54 7.60
N PHE A 89 0.58 -8.72 8.03
CA PHE A 89 -0.18 -9.55 8.97
C PHE A 89 -0.11 -8.89 10.36
N GLY A 90 -1.05 -8.00 10.64
CA GLY A 90 -1.29 -7.45 11.97
C GLY A 90 -2.11 -8.42 12.81
N SER A 91 -1.47 -9.05 13.80
CA SER A 91 -2.07 -9.77 14.94
C SER A 91 -3.24 -10.71 14.63
N THR A 92 -2.95 -11.96 14.25
CA THR A 92 -3.64 -13.23 14.64
C THR A 92 -3.61 -14.27 13.52
N ILE A 93 -2.88 -15.35 13.82
CA ILE A 93 -2.89 -16.74 13.33
C ILE A 93 -3.10 -17.01 11.83
N LEU A 94 -2.03 -17.59 11.28
CA LEU A 94 -1.89 -18.39 10.07
C LEU A 94 -3.14 -19.24 9.71
N THR A 95 -3.66 -19.04 8.49
CA THR A 95 -4.04 -20.18 7.66
C THR A 95 -3.04 -20.24 6.52
N MET A 96 -2.06 -21.12 6.66
CA MET A 96 -1.14 -21.50 5.60
C MET A 96 -1.96 -22.06 4.43
N SER A 97 -2.36 -21.23 3.47
CA SER A 97 -2.65 -21.71 2.11
C SER A 97 -1.31 -21.98 1.43
N GLN A 98 -0.65 -23.04 1.88
CA GLN A 98 0.47 -23.65 1.18
C GLN A 98 -0.08 -24.28 -0.11
N SER A 99 -0.21 -23.48 -1.17
CA SER A 99 -0.14 -24.02 -2.52
C SER A 99 1.33 -24.26 -2.84
N PHE A 100 1.89 -25.34 -2.28
CA PHE A 100 3.12 -25.94 -2.80
C PHE A 100 2.71 -26.98 -3.86
N PRO A 101 2.78 -26.67 -5.18
CA PRO A 101 2.54 -27.67 -6.22
C PRO A 101 3.65 -28.73 -6.32
N TRP A 102 4.65 -28.71 -5.43
CA TRP A 102 5.83 -29.58 -5.48
C TRP A 102 5.75 -30.81 -4.55
N LEU A 103 4.77 -30.87 -3.63
CA LEU A 103 4.59 -32.02 -2.73
C LEU A 103 3.74 -33.15 -3.34
N LEU A 104 2.99 -32.87 -4.42
CA LEU A 104 2.27 -33.93 -5.14
C LEU A 104 3.20 -34.78 -6.01
N THR A 105 4.39 -34.27 -6.36
CA THR A 105 5.34 -34.99 -7.21
C THR A 105 6.12 -36.08 -6.46
N LEU A 106 6.21 -36.01 -5.12
CA LEU A 106 6.94 -37.01 -4.34
C LEU A 106 6.10 -38.24 -3.96
N LEU A 107 4.77 -38.10 -3.90
CA LEU A 107 3.88 -39.24 -3.63
C LEU A 107 3.58 -40.09 -4.87
N LEU A 108 3.78 -39.58 -6.09
CA LEU A 108 3.57 -40.36 -7.31
C LEU A 108 4.76 -41.27 -7.69
N GLN A 109 5.95 -41.09 -7.11
CA GLN A 109 7.12 -41.93 -7.43
C GLN A 109 7.23 -43.21 -6.59
N VAL A 110 6.48 -43.34 -5.50
CA VAL A 110 6.45 -44.59 -4.71
C VAL A 110 5.43 -45.60 -5.25
N ALA A 111 4.46 -45.16 -6.07
CA ALA A 111 3.42 -46.03 -6.63
C ALA A 111 3.83 -46.80 -7.90
N VAL A 112 5.06 -46.65 -8.39
CA VAL A 112 5.57 -47.36 -9.59
C VAL A 112 6.57 -48.48 -9.23
N VAL A 113 6.83 -48.69 -7.93
CA VAL A 113 7.67 -49.81 -7.46
C VAL A 113 6.92 -50.60 -6.38
N VAL A 114 5.77 -51.17 -6.75
CA VAL A 114 5.27 -52.47 -6.26
C VAL A 114 4.56 -53.15 -7.42
#